data_AF-A0A7S3Y0Y0-F1
#
_entry.id   AF-A0A7S3Y0Y0-F1
#
_cell.length_a   1.000
_cell.length_b   1.000
_cell.length_c   1.000
_cell.angle_alpha   90.00
_cell.angle_beta   90.00
_cell.angle_gamma   90.00
#
_symmetry.space_group_name_H-M   'P 1'
#
loop_
_entity.id
_entity.type
_entity.pdbx_description
1 polymer ?
#
loop_
_entity_poly.entity_id
_entity_poly.type
_entity_poly.pdbx_seq_one_letter_code
_entity_poly.pdbx_strand_id
1 'polypeptide(L)'
;MTPAEAAAVAARCRAAFQEATAALDAAALEVLIAPYFDGVARHLEGLLAGAHREHFGSGMAPAAAAATECSPYLDRFRRGLDTFFQVHARRLPDAPFTLVGVQRLAARLARALATHLALVRPLGAEGRAALARDVAAAEGALGTLVRLGDLGPAAAELRALKEALLVEDHALAEVFGPEALATGKSPANDLRPSTLFHHLLSRGPDTLPSPHAAA
;
A
#
# COMPACT_ATOMS: atom_id res chain seq x y z
N MET A 1 -1.02 -29.50 -45.51
CA MET A 1 -1.61 -28.60 -44.50
C MET A 1 -1.01 -27.22 -44.71
N THR A 2 -1.81 -26.25 -45.11
CA THR A 2 -1.34 -24.88 -45.30
C THR A 2 -1.12 -24.22 -43.93
N PRO A 3 -0.23 -23.22 -43.82
CA PRO A 3 -0.03 -22.50 -42.55
C PRO A 3 -1.32 -21.87 -42.00
N ALA A 4 -2.28 -21.52 -42.87
CA ALA A 4 -3.58 -21.00 -42.47
C ALA A 4 -4.46 -22.07 -41.78
N GLU A 5 -4.48 -23.30 -42.29
CA GLU A 5 -5.21 -24.42 -41.69
C GLU A 5 -4.63 -24.80 -40.32
N ALA A 6 -3.30 -24.80 -40.20
CA ALA A 6 -2.61 -25.06 -38.93
C ALA A 6 -2.98 -24.01 -37.86
N ALA A 7 -3.04 -22.73 -38.23
CA ALA A 7 -3.42 -21.64 -37.32
C ALA A 7 -4.88 -21.76 -36.85
N ALA A 8 -5.80 -22.13 -37.76
CA ALA A 8 -7.21 -22.32 -37.43
C ALA A 8 -7.43 -23.49 -36.46
N VAL A 9 -6.73 -24.60 -36.65
CA VAL A 9 -6.78 -25.75 -35.71
C VAL A 9 -6.21 -25.34 -34.35
N ALA A 10 -5.08 -24.65 -34.31
CA ALA A 10 -4.48 -24.18 -33.05
C ALA A 10 -5.41 -23.21 -32.29
N ALA A 11 -6.13 -22.33 -32.98
CA ALA A 11 -7.11 -21.44 -32.36
C ALA A 11 -8.29 -22.19 -31.74
N ARG A 12 -8.82 -23.19 -32.45
CA ARG A 12 -9.90 -24.05 -31.93
C ARG A 12 -9.47 -24.87 -30.71
N CYS A 13 -8.26 -25.44 -30.75
CA CYS A 13 -7.71 -26.17 -29.61
C CYS A 13 -7.53 -25.24 -28.40
N ARG A 14 -6.98 -24.03 -28.59
CA ARG A 14 -6.88 -23.04 -27.49
C ARG A 14 -8.24 -22.72 -26.91
N ALA A 15 -9.23 -22.43 -27.74
CA ALA A 15 -10.60 -22.14 -27.27
C ALA A 15 -11.20 -23.31 -26.47
N ALA A 16 -10.98 -24.55 -26.91
CA ALA A 16 -11.47 -25.73 -26.20
C ALA A 16 -10.81 -25.94 -24.82
N PHE A 17 -9.55 -25.52 -24.64
CA PHE A 17 -8.83 -25.67 -23.38
C PHE A 17 -8.84 -24.42 -22.47
N GLN A 18 -9.37 -23.29 -22.95
CA GLN A 18 -9.34 -22.01 -22.22
C GLN A 18 -9.91 -22.12 -20.80
N GLU A 19 -11.05 -22.78 -20.64
CA GLU A 19 -11.70 -22.95 -19.34
C GLU A 19 -10.83 -23.80 -18.39
N ALA A 20 -10.30 -24.91 -18.87
CA ALA A 20 -9.43 -25.78 -18.07
C ALA A 20 -8.13 -25.07 -17.67
N THR A 21 -7.53 -24.29 -18.57
CA THR A 21 -6.35 -23.48 -18.25
C THR A 21 -6.65 -22.38 -17.24
N ALA A 22 -7.79 -21.71 -17.36
CA ALA A 22 -8.21 -20.68 -16.40
C ALA A 22 -8.47 -21.28 -15.00
N ALA A 23 -9.05 -22.47 -14.93
CA ALA A 23 -9.26 -23.19 -13.68
C ALA A 23 -7.94 -23.61 -13.01
N LEU A 24 -6.96 -24.07 -13.80
CA LEU A 24 -5.62 -24.39 -13.31
C LEU A 24 -4.89 -23.15 -12.81
N ASP A 25 -4.95 -22.03 -13.53
CA ASP A 25 -4.35 -20.76 -13.13
C ASP A 25 -4.98 -20.24 -11.83
N ALA A 26 -6.30 -20.33 -11.69
CA ALA A 26 -7.00 -19.96 -10.46
C ALA A 26 -6.58 -20.86 -9.27
N ALA A 27 -6.48 -22.17 -9.49
CA ALA A 27 -6.03 -23.09 -8.45
C ALA A 27 -4.56 -22.83 -8.06
N ALA A 28 -3.68 -22.56 -9.02
CA ALA A 28 -2.29 -22.20 -8.75
C ALA A 28 -2.18 -20.89 -7.95
N LEU A 29 -3.01 -19.89 -8.29
CA LEU A 29 -3.08 -18.64 -7.53
C LEU A 29 -3.48 -18.87 -6.07
N GLU A 30 -4.57 -19.58 -5.83
CA GLU A 30 -5.15 -19.71 -4.49
C GLU A 30 -4.40 -20.73 -3.61
N VAL A 31 -3.87 -21.81 -4.19
CA VAL A 31 -3.23 -22.89 -3.41
C VAL A 31 -1.73 -22.65 -3.21
N LEU A 32 -1.03 -22.07 -4.20
CA LEU A 32 0.43 -21.93 -4.15
C LEU A 32 0.86 -20.49 -3.87
N ILE A 33 0.37 -19.54 -4.67
CA ILE A 33 0.85 -18.16 -4.62
C ILE A 33 0.27 -17.41 -3.42
N ALA A 34 -1.03 -17.51 -3.17
CA ALA A 34 -1.70 -16.74 -2.13
C ALA A 34 -1.15 -17.04 -0.72
N PRO A 35 -0.97 -18.29 -0.27
CA PRO A 35 -0.43 -18.57 1.07
C PRO A 35 1.02 -18.12 1.22
N TYR A 36 1.82 -18.27 0.17
CA TYR A 36 3.20 -17.82 0.16
C TYR A 36 3.28 -16.28 0.27
N PHE A 37 2.51 -15.56 -0.54
CA PHE A 37 2.45 -14.10 -0.50
C PHE A 37 1.80 -13.57 0.76
N ASP A 38 0.91 -14.32 1.41
CA ASP A 38 0.40 -13.96 2.73
C ASP A 38 1.53 -13.99 3.78
N GLY A 39 2.40 -15.01 3.76
CA GLY A 39 3.59 -15.04 4.60
C GLY A 39 4.52 -13.85 4.37
N VAL A 40 4.79 -13.54 3.10
CA VAL A 40 5.60 -12.35 2.71
C VAL A 40 4.92 -11.06 3.17
N ALA A 41 3.61 -10.93 2.96
CA ALA A 41 2.84 -9.76 3.35
C ALA A 41 2.95 -9.52 4.85
N ARG A 42 2.71 -10.54 5.69
CA ARG A 42 2.81 -10.42 7.15
C ARG A 42 4.21 -9.99 7.60
N HIS A 43 5.26 -10.50 6.96
CA HIS A 43 6.63 -10.08 7.27
C HIS A 43 6.85 -8.60 6.96
N LEU A 44 6.46 -8.16 5.76
CA LEU A 44 6.62 -6.76 5.32
C LEU A 44 5.71 -5.80 6.11
N GLU A 45 4.49 -6.21 6.44
CA GLU A 45 3.57 -5.50 7.34
C GLU A 45 4.20 -5.33 8.74
N GLY A 46 4.89 -6.36 9.24
CA GLY A 46 5.66 -6.28 10.48
C GLY A 46 6.80 -5.25 10.43
N LEU A 47 7.42 -5.04 9.26
CA LEU A 47 8.39 -3.96 9.07
C LEU A 47 7.72 -2.58 9.08
N LEU A 48 6.55 -2.45 8.44
CA LEU A 48 5.74 -1.23 8.43
C LEU A 48 5.24 -0.84 9.82
N ALA A 49 4.88 -1.83 10.66
CA ALA A 49 4.55 -1.60 12.06
C ALA A 49 5.69 -0.93 12.85
N GLY A 50 6.93 -0.99 12.34
CA GLY A 50 8.07 -0.25 12.87
C GLY A 50 7.88 1.28 12.89
N ALA A 51 6.98 1.83 12.07
CA ALA A 51 6.64 3.26 12.09
C ALA A 51 6.17 3.73 13.49
N HIS A 52 5.48 2.87 14.24
CA HIS A 52 4.97 3.18 15.57
C HIS A 52 6.06 3.35 16.65
N ARG A 53 7.30 2.95 16.34
CA ARG A 53 8.45 3.08 17.24
C ARG A 53 9.28 4.32 16.96
N GLU A 54 8.93 5.07 15.91
CA GLU A 54 9.64 6.27 15.52
C GLU A 54 8.97 7.52 16.11
N HIS A 55 9.77 8.57 16.29
CA HIS A 55 9.35 9.79 16.97
C HIS A 55 8.92 10.83 15.93
N PHE A 56 7.62 10.92 15.66
CA PHE A 56 7.03 11.90 14.75
C PHE A 56 6.40 13.11 15.46
N GLY A 57 6.40 13.13 16.79
CA GLY A 57 5.74 14.15 17.60
C GLY A 57 6.65 15.24 18.18
N SER A 58 7.95 14.97 18.33
CA SER A 58 8.89 15.94 18.88
C SER A 58 9.42 16.86 17.79
N GLY A 59 9.37 18.18 17.99
CA GLY A 59 10.14 19.16 17.18
C GLY A 59 11.67 18.99 17.27
N MET A 60 12.12 17.95 17.96
CA MET A 60 13.37 17.27 17.66
C MET A 60 13.12 16.41 16.43
N ALA A 61 13.18 17.00 15.24
CA ALA A 61 13.60 16.23 14.08
C ALA A 61 14.80 15.38 14.51
N PRO A 62 14.90 14.10 14.12
CA PRO A 62 16.15 13.39 14.31
C PRO A 62 17.24 14.28 13.72
N ALA A 63 18.15 14.76 14.55
CA ALA A 63 19.13 15.80 14.24
C ALA A 63 20.20 15.34 13.23
N ALA A 64 19.84 14.48 12.28
CA ALA A 64 20.76 13.81 11.38
C ALA A 64 20.18 13.42 10.00
N ALA A 65 18.88 13.50 9.75
CA ALA A 65 18.35 13.15 8.44
C ALA A 65 18.22 14.42 7.58
N ALA A 66 19.10 14.58 6.60
CA ALA A 66 18.88 15.51 5.50
C ALA A 66 17.43 15.35 4.99
N ALA A 67 16.81 16.42 4.50
CA ALA A 67 15.43 16.44 3.99
C ALA A 67 15.10 15.39 2.90
N THR A 68 16.09 14.61 2.48
CA THR A 68 16.08 13.59 1.44
C THR A 68 16.09 12.14 1.97
N GLU A 69 16.37 11.91 3.25
CA GLU A 69 16.48 10.56 3.80
C GLU A 69 15.11 10.01 4.25
N CYS A 70 14.77 8.82 3.79
CA CYS A 70 13.56 8.09 4.22
C CYS A 70 13.69 7.62 5.66
N SER A 71 12.56 7.46 6.34
CA SER A 71 12.55 6.96 7.71
C SER A 71 13.14 5.53 7.82
N PRO A 72 13.82 5.18 8.93
CA PRO A 72 14.50 3.88 9.09
C PRO A 72 13.59 2.66 8.91
N TYR A 73 12.32 2.73 9.33
CA TYR A 73 11.34 1.65 9.09
C TYR A 73 11.07 1.46 7.60
N LEU A 74 10.97 2.56 6.85
CA LEU A 74 10.67 2.52 5.43
C LEU A 74 11.86 1.97 4.64
N ASP A 75 13.07 2.33 5.04
CA ASP A 75 14.29 1.79 4.46
C ASP A 75 14.41 0.25 4.66
N ARG A 76 14.05 -0.24 5.86
CA ARG A 76 13.90 -1.68 6.12
C ARG A 76 12.84 -2.33 5.23
N PHE A 77 11.67 -1.71 5.11
CA PHE A 77 10.59 -2.19 4.24
C PHE A 77 11.02 -2.24 2.76
N ARG A 78 11.68 -1.20 2.26
CA ARG A 78 12.19 -1.14 0.87
C ARG A 78 13.22 -2.23 0.60
N ARG A 79 14.15 -2.47 1.52
CA ARG A 79 15.08 -3.62 1.41
C ARG A 79 14.36 -4.96 1.43
N GLY A 80 13.32 -5.11 2.26
CA GLY A 80 12.48 -6.30 2.28
C GLY A 80 11.76 -6.53 0.95
N LEU A 81 11.20 -5.47 0.36
CA LEU A 81 10.58 -5.51 -0.96
C LEU A 81 11.58 -5.87 -2.07
N ASP A 82 12.76 -5.25 -2.08
CA ASP A 82 13.80 -5.56 -3.07
C ASP A 82 14.27 -7.02 -2.92
N THR A 83 14.50 -7.49 -1.69
CA THR A 83 14.82 -8.91 -1.44
C THR A 83 13.73 -9.83 -1.98
N PHE A 84 12.46 -9.52 -1.71
CA PHE A 84 11.34 -10.27 -2.26
C PHE A 84 11.37 -10.30 -3.79
N PHE A 85 11.60 -9.16 -4.42
CA PHE A 85 11.63 -9.07 -5.87
C PHE A 85 12.79 -9.88 -6.47
N GLN A 86 14.02 -9.66 -5.98
CA GLN A 86 15.24 -10.25 -6.52
C GLN A 86 15.30 -11.76 -6.28
N VAL A 87 14.89 -12.22 -5.10
CA VAL A 87 15.07 -13.61 -4.67
C VAL A 87 13.84 -14.47 -4.99
N HIS A 88 12.64 -13.89 -4.90
CA HIS A 88 11.40 -14.67 -4.98
C HIS A 88 10.60 -14.36 -6.24
N ALA A 89 10.21 -13.11 -6.47
CA ALA A 89 9.32 -12.76 -7.59
C ALA A 89 9.93 -13.11 -8.95
N ARG A 90 11.24 -12.85 -9.15
CA ARG A 90 11.97 -13.19 -10.39
C ARG A 90 12.06 -14.69 -10.69
N ARG A 91 11.83 -15.56 -9.70
CA ARG A 91 11.86 -17.02 -9.88
C ARG A 91 10.48 -17.59 -10.22
N LEU A 92 9.42 -16.80 -10.10
CA LEU A 92 8.08 -17.23 -10.45
C LEU A 92 7.90 -17.24 -11.97
N PRO A 93 7.04 -18.14 -12.49
CA PRO A 93 6.76 -18.17 -13.91
C PRO A 93 6.12 -16.86 -14.38
N ASP A 94 6.48 -16.42 -15.58
CA ASP A 94 5.83 -15.30 -16.26
C ASP A 94 4.45 -15.76 -16.76
N ALA A 95 3.49 -15.71 -15.85
CA ALA A 95 2.14 -16.23 -16.01
C ALA A 95 1.13 -15.23 -15.42
N PRO A 96 -0.11 -15.18 -15.94
CA PRO A 96 -1.11 -14.20 -15.51
C PRO A 96 -1.43 -14.31 -14.02
N PHE A 97 -1.47 -15.53 -13.47
CA PHE A 97 -1.74 -15.75 -12.05
C PHE A 97 -0.63 -15.19 -11.15
N THR A 98 0.64 -15.25 -11.57
CA THR A 98 1.77 -14.65 -10.83
C THR A 98 1.58 -13.14 -10.74
N LEU A 99 1.26 -12.49 -11.87
CA LEU A 99 1.04 -11.04 -11.91
C LEU A 99 -0.12 -10.62 -10.99
N VAL A 100 -1.25 -11.35 -11.05
CA VAL A 100 -2.40 -11.10 -10.15
C VAL A 100 -2.00 -11.26 -8.68
N GLY A 101 -1.17 -12.27 -8.36
CA GLY A 101 -0.62 -12.43 -7.02
C GLY A 101 0.19 -11.22 -6.56
N VAL A 102 1.09 -10.72 -7.42
CA VAL A 102 1.96 -9.57 -7.08
C VAL A 102 1.13 -8.30 -6.93
N GLN A 103 0.11 -8.11 -7.78
CA GLN A 103 -0.87 -7.02 -7.65
C GLN A 103 -1.62 -7.09 -6.31
N ARG A 104 -2.11 -8.26 -5.91
CA ARG A 104 -2.79 -8.47 -4.61
C ARG A 104 -1.86 -8.18 -3.43
N LEU A 105 -0.60 -8.63 -3.50
CA LEU A 105 0.42 -8.34 -2.49
C LEU A 105 0.67 -6.83 -2.38
N ALA A 106 0.96 -6.16 -3.49
CA ALA A 106 1.24 -4.72 -3.51
C ALA A 106 0.04 -3.90 -3.01
N ALA A 107 -1.19 -4.25 -3.41
CA ALA A 107 -2.40 -3.58 -2.94
C ALA A 107 -2.62 -3.77 -1.42
N ARG A 108 -2.31 -4.97 -0.89
CA ARG A 108 -2.37 -5.23 0.55
C ARG A 108 -1.33 -4.40 1.31
N LEU A 109 -0.09 -4.34 0.84
CA LEU A 109 0.97 -3.56 1.48
C LEU A 109 0.66 -2.05 1.44
N ALA A 110 0.10 -1.55 0.34
CA ALA A 110 -0.38 -0.17 0.24
C ALA A 110 -1.45 0.14 1.31
N ARG A 111 -2.43 -0.74 1.49
CA ARG A 111 -3.46 -0.61 2.53
C ARG A 111 -2.89 -0.70 3.94
N ALA A 112 -1.95 -1.61 4.17
CA ALA A 112 -1.31 -1.76 5.47
C ALA A 112 -0.49 -0.51 5.83
N LEU A 113 0.28 0.03 4.87
CA LEU A 113 0.99 1.29 5.03
C LEU A 113 0.00 2.40 5.40
N ALA A 114 -1.10 2.55 4.65
CA ALA A 114 -2.09 3.58 4.93
C ALA A 114 -2.64 3.47 6.36
N THR A 115 -2.96 2.26 6.80
CA THR A 115 -3.46 2.00 8.15
C THR A 115 -2.41 2.28 9.23
N HIS A 116 -1.17 1.83 9.05
CA HIS A 116 -0.12 2.07 10.04
C HIS A 116 0.19 3.56 10.18
N LEU A 117 0.29 4.30 9.07
CA LEU A 117 0.65 5.72 9.11
C LEU A 117 -0.49 6.60 9.63
N ALA A 118 -1.76 6.24 9.36
CA ALA A 118 -2.90 6.94 9.95
C ALA A 118 -2.95 6.83 11.48
N LEU A 119 -2.39 5.77 12.04
CA LEU A 119 -2.36 5.47 13.48
C LEU A 119 -1.17 6.07 14.24
N VAL A 120 -0.18 6.64 13.55
CA VAL A 120 1.04 7.18 14.19
C VAL A 120 0.69 8.36 15.10
N ARG A 121 1.10 8.30 16.37
CA ARG A 121 0.92 9.35 17.38
C ARG A 121 2.01 9.26 18.45
N PRO A 122 2.54 10.38 18.99
CA PRO A 122 2.24 11.77 18.68
C PRO A 122 2.71 12.19 17.27
N LEU A 123 1.97 13.11 16.64
CA LEU A 123 2.22 13.56 15.27
C LEU A 123 2.28 15.09 15.18
N GLY A 124 3.49 15.63 15.07
CA GLY A 124 3.74 17.05 14.88
C GLY A 124 3.76 17.46 13.41
N ALA A 125 3.78 18.76 13.11
CA ALA A 125 3.78 19.28 11.74
C ALA A 125 4.96 18.75 10.89
N GLU A 126 6.17 18.71 11.47
CA GLU A 126 7.35 18.15 10.80
C GLU A 126 7.22 16.63 10.57
N GLY A 127 6.64 15.92 11.53
CA GLY A 127 6.36 14.48 11.42
C GLY A 127 5.35 14.17 10.33
N ARG A 128 4.32 15.00 10.14
CA ARG A 128 3.37 14.87 9.02
C ARG A 128 4.06 14.99 7.67
N ALA A 129 4.93 15.99 7.52
CA ALA A 129 5.70 16.17 6.30
C ALA A 129 6.67 14.99 6.06
N ALA A 130 7.26 14.43 7.12
CA ALA A 130 8.08 13.23 7.04
C ALA A 130 7.26 12.01 6.57
N LEU A 131 6.10 11.76 7.18
CA LEU A 131 5.21 10.68 6.76
C LEU A 131 4.72 10.84 5.32
N ALA A 132 4.40 12.06 4.89
CA ALA A 132 4.01 12.32 3.50
C ALA A 132 5.16 11.99 2.51
N ARG A 133 6.42 12.28 2.87
CA ARG A 133 7.60 11.84 2.09
C ARG A 133 7.74 10.33 2.09
N ASP A 134 7.54 9.68 3.23
CA ASP A 134 7.60 8.23 3.35
C ASP A 134 6.53 7.54 2.50
N VAL A 135 5.30 8.08 2.46
CA VAL A 135 4.24 7.60 1.55
C VAL A 135 4.69 7.71 0.10
N ALA A 136 5.24 8.86 -0.32
CA ALA A 136 5.72 9.04 -1.70
C ALA A 136 6.86 8.07 -2.05
N ALA A 137 7.80 7.84 -1.13
CA ALA A 137 8.88 6.89 -1.32
C ALA A 137 8.38 5.43 -1.36
N ALA A 138 7.36 5.08 -0.56
CA ALA A 138 6.72 3.78 -0.60
C ALA A 138 5.92 3.57 -1.91
N GLU A 139 5.21 4.58 -2.39
CA GLU A 139 4.55 4.57 -3.71
C GLU A 139 5.57 4.28 -4.82
N GLY A 140 6.72 4.95 -4.79
CA GLY A 140 7.82 4.69 -5.73
C GLY A 140 8.34 3.26 -5.65
N ALA A 141 8.52 2.72 -4.43
CA ALA A 141 8.98 1.36 -4.23
C ALA A 141 7.95 0.30 -4.67
N LEU A 142 6.65 0.53 -4.47
CA LEU A 142 5.59 -0.35 -4.97
C LEU A 142 5.45 -0.23 -6.50
N GLY A 143 5.69 0.96 -7.05
CA GLY A 143 5.67 1.23 -8.49
C GLY A 143 6.70 0.44 -9.30
N THR A 144 7.78 -0.04 -8.67
CA THR A 144 8.75 -0.94 -9.33
C THR A 144 8.23 -2.37 -9.47
N LEU A 145 7.27 -2.77 -8.65
CA LEU A 145 6.66 -4.11 -8.68
C LEU A 145 5.45 -4.16 -9.61
N VAL A 146 4.59 -3.14 -9.53
CA VAL A 146 3.30 -3.09 -10.22
C VAL A 146 3.02 -1.65 -10.60
N ARG A 147 2.43 -1.42 -11.78
CA ARG A 147 1.97 -0.08 -12.15
C ARG A 147 0.92 0.39 -11.14
N LEU A 148 1.12 1.56 -10.52
CA LEU A 148 0.23 2.05 -9.45
C LEU A 148 -1.25 2.12 -9.88
N GLY A 149 -1.54 2.36 -11.16
CA GLY A 149 -2.91 2.33 -11.69
C GLY A 149 -3.58 0.96 -11.60
N ASP A 150 -2.82 -0.13 -11.61
CA ASP A 150 -3.33 -1.51 -11.50
C ASP A 150 -3.68 -1.87 -10.04
N LEU A 151 -3.27 -1.07 -9.05
CA LEU A 151 -3.64 -1.26 -7.64
C LEU A 151 -5.04 -0.71 -7.29
N GLY A 152 -5.64 0.05 -8.22
CA GLY A 152 -6.98 0.63 -8.10
C GLY A 152 -7.18 1.40 -6.79
N PRO A 153 -8.16 1.00 -5.95
CA PRO A 153 -8.52 1.75 -4.74
C PRO A 153 -7.39 1.83 -3.71
N ALA A 154 -6.45 0.87 -3.69
CA ALA A 154 -5.34 0.91 -2.74
C ALA A 154 -4.34 2.03 -3.06
N ALA A 155 -4.12 2.35 -4.34
CA ALA A 155 -3.29 3.49 -4.73
C ALA A 155 -4.01 4.83 -4.53
N ALA A 156 -5.33 4.87 -4.74
CA ALA A 156 -6.15 6.05 -4.42
C ALA A 156 -6.07 6.37 -2.92
N GLU A 157 -6.20 5.36 -2.06
CA GLU A 157 -6.10 5.51 -0.61
C GLU A 157 -4.74 6.06 -0.16
N LEU A 158 -3.63 5.59 -0.73
CA LEU A 158 -2.29 6.12 -0.42
C LEU A 158 -2.14 7.59 -0.80
N ARG A 159 -2.62 7.96 -1.99
CA ARG A 159 -2.60 9.35 -2.46
C ARG A 159 -3.44 10.23 -1.54
N ALA A 160 -4.65 9.80 -1.24
CA ALA A 160 -5.56 10.51 -0.35
C ALA A 160 -5.00 10.66 1.07
N LEU A 161 -4.32 9.64 1.61
CA LEU A 161 -3.67 9.73 2.92
C LEU A 161 -2.53 10.74 2.89
N LYS A 162 -1.70 10.72 1.84
CA LYS A 162 -0.61 11.69 1.68
C LYS A 162 -1.14 13.13 1.64
N GLU A 163 -2.22 13.36 0.91
CA GLU A 163 -2.90 14.66 0.87
C GLU A 163 -3.46 15.02 2.26
N ALA A 164 -4.13 14.09 2.94
CA ALA A 164 -4.67 14.27 4.28
C ALA A 164 -3.60 14.64 5.32
N LEU A 165 -2.43 14.01 5.27
CA LEU A 165 -1.29 14.32 6.15
C LEU A 165 -0.80 15.75 5.98
N LEU A 166 -0.93 16.34 4.79
CA LEU A 166 -0.51 17.71 4.49
C LEU A 166 -1.59 18.76 4.78
N VAL A 167 -2.82 18.35 5.11
CA VAL A 167 -3.88 19.28 5.52
C VAL A 167 -3.56 19.81 6.91
N GLU A 168 -3.53 21.12 7.06
CA GLU A 168 -3.34 21.79 8.35
C GLU A 168 -4.58 21.70 9.25
N ASP A 169 -4.37 21.74 10.57
CA ASP A 169 -5.40 21.43 11.57
C ASP A 169 -6.64 22.32 11.44
N HIS A 170 -6.44 23.59 11.11
CA HIS A 170 -7.52 24.57 10.91
C HIS A 170 -8.36 24.30 9.65
N ALA A 171 -7.80 23.62 8.64
CA ALA A 171 -8.46 23.30 7.38
C ALA A 171 -9.10 21.91 7.38
N LEU A 172 -8.94 21.12 8.46
CA LEU A 172 -9.52 19.78 8.55
C LEU A 172 -11.05 19.79 8.41
N ALA A 173 -11.73 20.77 9.00
CA ALA A 173 -13.18 20.89 8.90
C ALA A 173 -13.65 21.20 7.47
N GLU A 174 -12.86 21.97 6.72
CA GLU A 174 -13.16 22.32 5.32
C GLU A 174 -12.91 21.15 4.37
N VAL A 175 -11.90 20.32 4.64
CA VAL A 175 -11.53 19.20 3.77
C VAL A 175 -12.30 17.92 4.12
N PHE A 176 -12.53 17.65 5.40
CA PHE A 176 -13.15 16.41 5.91
C PHE A 176 -14.57 16.61 6.45
N GLY A 177 -15.11 17.83 6.36
CA GLY A 177 -16.47 18.13 6.78
C GLY A 177 -17.55 17.55 5.86
N PRO A 178 -18.82 17.52 6.32
CA PRO A 178 -19.93 16.92 5.59
C PRO A 178 -20.18 17.57 4.22
N GLU A 179 -19.96 18.88 4.10
CA GLU A 179 -20.10 19.60 2.83
C GLU A 179 -19.04 19.17 1.80
N ALA A 180 -17.80 19.04 2.22
CA ALA A 180 -16.70 18.61 1.36
C ALA A 180 -16.85 17.14 0.91
N LEU A 181 -17.32 16.27 1.81
CA LEU A 181 -17.68 14.89 1.49
C LEU A 181 -18.79 14.85 0.43
N ALA A 182 -19.82 15.70 0.56
CA ALA A 182 -20.92 15.78 -0.40
C ALA A 182 -20.48 16.19 -1.81
N THR A 183 -19.39 16.97 -1.95
CA THR A 183 -18.87 17.34 -3.27
C THR A 183 -18.15 16.21 -4.02
N GLY A 184 -17.81 15.11 -3.34
CA GLY A 184 -17.05 14.01 -3.93
C GLY A 184 -15.57 14.31 -4.21
N LYS A 185 -15.10 15.55 -4.01
CA LYS A 185 -13.72 15.98 -4.32
C LYS A 185 -12.75 15.92 -3.15
N SER A 186 -13.24 15.64 -1.94
CA SER A 186 -12.41 15.49 -0.76
C SER A 186 -11.54 14.22 -0.85
N PRO A 187 -10.27 14.26 -0.40
CA PRO A 187 -9.45 13.05 -0.26
C PRO A 187 -10.09 12.01 0.66
N ALA A 188 -11.00 12.39 1.57
CA ALA A 188 -11.70 11.41 2.40
C ALA A 188 -12.58 10.43 1.61
N ASN A 189 -13.02 10.76 0.39
CA ASN A 189 -13.83 9.84 -0.40
C ASN A 189 -13.04 8.61 -0.89
N ASP A 190 -11.72 8.75 -1.02
CA ASP A 190 -10.82 7.67 -1.40
C ASP A 190 -10.20 6.95 -0.18
N LEU A 191 -10.43 7.46 1.03
CA LEU A 191 -9.99 6.84 2.28
C LEU A 191 -11.03 5.82 2.77
N ARG A 192 -10.55 4.70 3.30
CA ARG A 192 -11.41 3.79 4.06
C ARG A 192 -11.91 4.51 5.33
N PRO A 193 -13.16 4.28 5.76
CA PRO A 193 -13.70 4.89 6.98
C PRO A 193 -12.82 4.66 8.21
N SER A 194 -12.21 3.48 8.34
CA SER A 194 -11.25 3.18 9.41
C SER A 194 -10.00 4.04 9.33
N THR A 195 -9.39 4.17 8.15
CA THR A 195 -8.19 4.98 7.92
C THR A 195 -8.47 6.46 8.19
N LEU A 196 -9.61 6.98 7.72
CA LEU A 196 -10.05 8.35 8.00
C LEU A 196 -10.23 8.58 9.50
N PHE A 197 -10.96 7.69 10.18
CA PHE A 197 -11.17 7.79 11.62
C PHE A 197 -9.84 7.76 12.40
N HIS A 198 -8.92 6.86 12.06
CA HIS A 198 -7.59 6.79 12.67
C HIS A 198 -6.78 8.06 12.42
N HIS A 199 -6.83 8.61 11.21
CA HIS A 199 -6.18 9.88 10.89
C HIS A 199 -6.75 11.02 11.74
N LEU A 200 -8.07 11.15 11.85
CA LEU A 200 -8.67 12.18 12.70
C LEU A 200 -8.30 12.02 14.18
N LEU A 201 -8.23 10.79 14.69
CA LEU A 201 -7.76 10.51 16.04
C LEU A 201 -6.28 10.86 16.25
N SER A 202 -5.42 10.68 15.25
CA SER A 202 -4.00 11.09 15.36
C SER A 202 -3.81 12.61 15.37
N ARG A 203 -4.81 13.38 14.89
CA ARG A 203 -4.88 14.85 15.08
C ARG A 203 -5.50 15.28 16.42
N GLY A 204 -5.95 14.32 17.24
CA GLY A 204 -6.57 14.60 18.53
C GLY A 204 -5.57 15.14 19.57
N PRO A 205 -6.05 15.91 20.56
CA PRO A 205 -5.21 16.53 21.57
C PRO A 205 -4.40 15.49 22.35
N ASP A 206 -3.19 15.84 22.81
CA ASP A 206 -2.26 14.94 23.53
C ASP A 206 -2.86 14.29 24.79
N THR A 207 -3.90 14.90 25.36
CA THR A 207 -4.63 14.38 26.52
C THR A 207 -5.44 13.11 26.23
N LEU A 208 -5.79 12.84 24.97
CA LEU A 208 -6.43 11.59 24.59
C LEU A 208 -5.38 10.46 24.68
N PRO A 209 -5.55 9.37 25.44
CA PRO A 209 -4.61 8.25 25.36
C PRO A 209 -4.68 7.61 23.96
N SER A 210 -3.55 7.14 23.43
CA SER A 210 -3.61 6.34 22.21
C SER A 210 -4.35 5.03 22.51
N PRO A 211 -5.12 4.45 21.56
CA PRO A 211 -5.80 3.18 21.77
C PRO A 211 -4.85 2.05 22.20
N HIS A 212 -3.57 2.14 21.85
CA HIS A 212 -2.53 1.18 22.24
C HIS A 212 -1.96 1.39 23.64
N ALA A 213 -2.12 2.58 24.23
CA ALA A 213 -1.66 2.88 25.59
C ALA A 213 -2.66 2.43 26.68
N ALA A 214 -3.90 2.11 26.30
CA ALA A 214 -4.96 1.67 27.21
C ALA A 214 -5.12 0.14 27.29
N ALA A 215 -4.24 -0.63 26.64
CA ALA A 215 -4.25 -2.10 26.60
C ALA A 215 -3.17 -2.70 27.50
#